data_AF-A0A6A6M5R5-F1
#
_entry.id   AF-A0A6A6M5R5-F1
#
_cell.length_a   1.000
_cell.length_b   1.000
_cell.length_c   1.000
_cell.angle_alpha   90.00
_cell.angle_beta   90.00
_cell.angle_gamma   90.00
#
_symmetry.space_group_name_H-M   'P 1'
#
loop_
_entity.id
_entity.type
_entity.pdbx_description
1 polymer ?
#
loop_
_entity_poly.entity_id
_entity_poly.type
_entity_poly.pdbx_seq_one_letter_code
_entity_poly.pdbx_strand_id
1 'polypeptide(L)'
;MSDGLALAVTGSARALSALDSHFSSFLFNREKKGRNREEEGEIEMGHHLLHVNLTTISTSASFKSSNSLFPCHKISWIQKLPRIATATIKCSAKIENSSAAVKEKSVSVILLAGGKGKRMGASMPKQYLPLLGQPIALYSFYTFSKMTEVKEIVVVCDPSYQDIFEDAKENITVDLKFALPGKERQDSVYNGLQEVDLNSELVCVHDSARPLVSSAEVKEVLKDAWINGAAVLGVPAKATIKEANSESFVVRTLDRKTLWEMQTPQVIKPDLLKKGFELVNRGGLEVTDDVSIVEHLKHPVYITEGSYTNIKVTTPDDMLLAERILNLNSGESSK
;
A
#
# COMPACT_ATOMS: atom_id res chain seq x y z
N MET A 1 -11.39 -7.77 35.00
CA MET A 1 -12.75 -7.55 34.47
C MET A 1 -12.65 -6.47 33.40
N SER A 2 -12.74 -6.91 32.14
CA SER A 2 -13.21 -6.21 30.90
C SER A 2 -12.76 -4.75 30.67
N ASP A 3 -11.89 -4.47 29.70
CA ASP A 3 -12.16 -4.22 28.25
C ASP A 3 -12.90 -2.88 28.01
N GLY A 4 -12.56 -1.99 27.07
CA GLY A 4 -11.66 -2.01 25.93
C GLY A 4 -11.70 -0.67 25.14
N LEU A 5 -10.90 -0.65 24.06
CA LEU A 5 -10.63 0.39 23.05
C LEU A 5 -11.82 1.18 22.46
N ALA A 6 -11.56 2.43 22.03
CA ALA A 6 -11.97 2.99 20.72
C ALA A 6 -11.17 4.28 20.42
N LEU A 7 -10.07 4.21 19.66
CA LEU A 7 -9.95 4.47 18.22
C LEU A 7 -10.30 5.92 17.80
N ALA A 8 -9.28 6.78 17.78
CA ALA A 8 -9.34 8.12 17.17
C ALA A 8 -9.00 8.01 15.67
N VAL A 9 -10.00 8.20 14.82
CA VAL A 9 -9.82 8.38 13.37
C VAL A 9 -9.48 9.84 13.11
N THR A 10 -8.20 10.13 12.87
CA THR A 10 -7.76 11.40 12.28
C THR A 10 -7.69 11.24 10.77
N GLY A 11 -8.69 11.75 10.06
CA GLY A 11 -8.76 11.72 8.60
C GLY A 11 -9.45 12.96 8.04
N SER A 12 -8.66 13.84 7.42
CA SER A 12 -9.03 14.85 6.42
C SER A 12 -9.91 16.05 6.84
N ALA A 13 -9.26 17.07 7.41
CA ALA A 13 -9.79 18.43 7.52
C ALA A 13 -10.00 19.16 6.16
N ARG A 14 -9.68 18.52 5.01
CA ARG A 14 -9.84 19.11 3.66
C ARG A 14 -11.08 18.63 2.91
N ALA A 15 -11.70 17.50 3.29
CA ALA A 15 -12.97 17.06 2.70
C ALA A 15 -14.19 17.77 3.33
N LEU A 16 -14.09 18.11 4.62
CA LEU A 16 -15.16 18.80 5.36
C LEU A 16 -15.36 20.26 4.89
N SER A 17 -14.31 20.94 4.44
CA SER A 17 -14.43 22.35 3.98
C SER A 17 -15.16 22.51 2.64
N ALA A 18 -15.11 21.49 1.77
CA ALA A 18 -15.86 21.48 0.51
C ALA A 18 -17.34 21.12 0.72
N LEU A 19 -17.63 20.26 1.72
CA LEU A 19 -19.00 19.98 2.16
C LEU A 19 -19.65 21.24 2.75
N ASP A 20 -18.93 22.01 3.57
CA ASP A 20 -19.49 23.21 4.23
C ASP A 20 -19.90 24.31 3.23
N SER A 21 -19.11 24.53 2.16
CA SER A 21 -19.39 25.60 1.19
C SER A 21 -20.58 25.28 0.27
N HIS A 22 -20.71 24.03 -0.19
CA HIS A 22 -21.85 23.59 -0.99
C HIS A 22 -23.13 23.44 -0.16
N PHE A 23 -23.02 22.94 1.08
CA PHE A 23 -24.16 22.76 1.98
C PHE A 23 -24.70 24.12 2.48
N SER A 24 -23.82 25.09 2.73
CA SER A 24 -24.21 26.46 3.08
C SER A 24 -24.91 27.18 1.91
N SER A 25 -24.44 26.99 0.68
CA SER A 25 -25.11 27.51 -0.54
C SER A 25 -26.52 26.91 -0.73
N PHE A 26 -26.67 25.60 -0.49
CA PHE A 26 -27.96 24.91 -0.60
C PHE A 26 -28.96 25.36 0.49
N LEU A 27 -28.50 25.51 1.74
CA LEU A 27 -29.33 26.01 2.84
C LEU A 27 -29.72 27.49 2.67
N PHE A 28 -28.81 28.33 2.15
CA PHE A 28 -29.09 29.75 1.89
C PHE A 28 -30.17 29.96 0.82
N ASN A 29 -30.22 29.09 -0.20
CA ASN A 29 -31.29 29.09 -1.20
C ASN A 29 -32.66 28.68 -0.63
N ARG A 30 -32.69 27.93 0.48
CA ARG A 30 -33.92 27.45 1.13
C ARG A 30 -34.62 28.53 1.96
N GLU A 31 -33.88 29.46 2.59
CA GLU A 31 -34.47 30.60 3.32
C GLU A 31 -35.23 31.58 2.40
N LYS A 32 -34.92 31.61 1.09
CA LYS A 32 -35.62 32.48 0.13
C LYS A 32 -36.90 31.89 -0.47
N LYS A 33 -37.15 30.59 -0.31
CA LYS A 33 -38.36 29.91 -0.83
C LYS A 33 -39.13 29.27 0.33
N GLY A 34 -39.97 30.05 0.98
CA GLY A 34 -40.94 29.50 1.92
C GLY A 34 -41.91 28.54 1.21
N ARG A 35 -41.78 27.23 1.47
CA ARG A 35 -42.86 26.22 1.49
C ARG A 35 -42.30 24.81 1.75
N ASN A 36 -43.05 24.02 2.51
CA ASN A 36 -42.82 22.59 2.74
C ASN A 36 -42.95 21.80 1.43
N ARG A 37 -41.86 21.20 0.96
CA ARG A 37 -41.83 20.05 0.05
C ARG A 37 -40.65 19.16 0.40
N GLU A 38 -40.84 17.84 0.33
CA GLU A 38 -39.75 16.88 0.23
C GLU A 38 -39.12 17.09 -1.17
N GLU A 39 -37.82 17.39 -1.21
CA GLU A 39 -37.06 17.43 -2.46
C GLU A 39 -35.88 16.48 -2.31
N GLU A 40 -35.83 15.51 -3.21
CA GLU A 40 -34.66 14.66 -3.45
C GLU A 40 -33.62 15.48 -4.21
N GLY A 41 -32.38 15.50 -3.72
CA GLY A 41 -31.27 16.20 -4.37
C GLY A 41 -30.12 15.24 -4.62
N GLU A 42 -29.67 15.17 -5.87
CA GLU A 42 -28.45 14.47 -6.27
C GLU A 42 -27.29 15.46 -6.25
N ILE A 43 -26.18 15.07 -5.61
CA ILE A 43 -24.92 15.82 -5.64
C ILE A 43 -23.88 14.94 -6.32
N GLU A 44 -23.43 15.35 -7.50
CA GLU A 44 -22.42 14.64 -8.28
C GLU A 44 -21.01 15.06 -7.81
N MET A 45 -20.22 14.09 -7.35
CA MET A 45 -18.84 14.28 -6.88
C MET A 45 -17.96 13.19 -7.49
N GLY A 46 -17.56 13.36 -8.76
CA GLY A 46 -16.79 12.33 -9.49
C GLY A 46 -17.58 11.03 -9.72
N HIS A 47 -16.89 9.90 -9.96
CA HIS A 47 -17.45 8.62 -10.42
C HIS A 47 -18.41 7.87 -9.44
N HIS A 48 -19.01 8.54 -8.45
CA HIS A 48 -19.96 7.92 -7.52
C HIS A 48 -21.17 8.84 -7.25
N LEU A 49 -22.38 8.27 -7.36
CA LEU A 49 -23.65 8.92 -6.98
C LEU A 49 -23.96 8.71 -5.48
N LEU A 50 -24.31 9.80 -4.78
CA LEU A 50 -24.79 9.78 -3.40
C LEU A 50 -26.26 10.22 -3.35
N HIS A 51 -27.14 9.36 -2.84
CA HIS A 51 -28.52 9.73 -2.51
C HIS A 51 -28.60 10.27 -1.08
N VAL A 52 -29.14 11.48 -0.91
CA VAL A 52 -29.36 12.11 0.40
C VAL A 52 -30.85 12.26 0.64
N ASN A 53 -31.35 11.79 1.79
CA ASN A 53 -32.75 11.92 2.18
C ASN A 53 -32.84 12.72 3.50
N LEU A 54 -33.54 13.87 3.48
CA LEU A 54 -33.64 14.80 4.62
C LEU A 54 -35.08 14.87 5.13
N THR A 55 -35.36 14.20 6.26
CA THR A 55 -36.65 14.30 6.97
C THR A 55 -36.60 15.40 8.04
N THR A 56 -37.61 16.27 8.08
CA THR A 56 -37.72 17.34 9.10
C THR A 56 -38.80 16.96 10.12
N ILE A 57 -38.48 16.88 11.41
CA ILE A 57 -39.49 16.68 12.48
C ILE A 57 -39.97 18.06 12.95
N SER A 58 -41.27 18.35 12.80
CA SER A 58 -41.89 19.52 13.41
C SER A 58 -42.33 19.22 14.85
N THR A 59 -41.94 20.02 15.83
CA THR A 59 -42.57 20.00 17.16
C THR A 59 -43.37 21.29 17.37
N SER A 60 -44.66 21.14 17.64
CA SER A 60 -45.56 22.21 18.07
C SER A 60 -45.47 22.38 19.59
N ALA A 61 -45.21 23.60 20.07
CA ALA A 61 -45.28 23.94 21.49
C ALA A 61 -46.64 24.57 21.79
N SER A 62 -47.39 24.00 22.74
CA SER A 62 -48.63 24.57 23.28
C SER A 62 -48.34 25.35 24.56
N PHE A 63 -48.92 26.55 24.68
CA PHE A 63 -48.80 27.47 25.81
C PHE A 63 -50.00 27.30 26.77
N LYS A 64 -49.77 27.27 28.08
CA LYS A 64 -50.82 27.47 29.11
C LYS A 64 -50.27 28.34 30.26
N SER A 65 -51.06 29.35 30.61
CA SER A 65 -50.81 30.37 31.64
C SER A 65 -51.38 30.00 33.02
N SER A 66 -50.79 30.48 34.11
CA SER A 66 -51.52 31.06 35.27
C SER A 66 -50.58 31.68 36.34
N ASN A 67 -51.15 32.59 37.13
CA ASN A 67 -50.57 33.71 37.89
C ASN A 67 -49.95 33.37 39.27
N SER A 68 -49.03 34.23 39.75
CA SER A 68 -49.05 34.80 41.12
C SER A 68 -48.09 36.03 41.25
N LEU A 69 -48.25 36.81 42.32
CA LEU A 69 -48.11 38.28 42.47
C LEU A 69 -46.76 38.83 43.02
N PHE A 70 -46.31 40.00 42.47
CA PHE A 70 -45.55 41.18 43.01
C PHE A 70 -44.17 41.07 43.75
N PRO A 71 -43.36 42.17 43.87
CA PRO A 71 -42.75 43.00 42.81
C PRO A 71 -41.24 43.40 43.03
N CYS A 72 -40.64 43.95 41.96
CA CYS A 72 -39.54 44.93 41.90
C CYS A 72 -38.07 44.50 42.14
N HIS A 73 -37.28 44.36 41.07
CA HIS A 73 -36.33 45.41 40.62
C HIS A 73 -35.83 45.10 39.19
N LYS A 74 -35.72 46.18 38.40
CA LYS A 74 -35.30 46.23 36.99
C LYS A 74 -33.87 45.72 36.79
N ILE A 75 -33.61 45.07 35.66
CA ILE A 75 -32.71 45.54 34.57
C ILE A 75 -32.78 44.55 33.39
N SER A 76 -33.22 45.05 32.24
CA SER A 76 -33.09 44.48 30.88
C SER A 76 -31.62 44.44 30.47
N TRP A 77 -31.09 43.48 29.70
CA TRP A 77 -31.36 43.26 28.27
C TRP A 77 -31.03 41.81 27.89
N ILE A 78 -32.00 41.11 27.29
CA ILE A 78 -31.86 39.75 26.76
C ILE A 78 -31.35 39.85 25.32
N GLN A 79 -30.12 39.39 25.04
CA GLN A 79 -29.71 39.04 23.69
C GLN A 79 -30.16 37.61 23.40
N LYS A 80 -31.08 37.47 22.43
CA LYS A 80 -31.53 36.19 21.89
C LYS A 80 -30.35 35.47 21.23
N LEU A 81 -29.92 34.33 21.78
CA LEU A 81 -29.06 33.39 21.08
C LEU A 81 -29.93 32.50 20.17
N PRO A 82 -29.59 32.31 18.88
CA PRO A 82 -30.26 31.30 18.07
C PRO A 82 -29.82 29.91 18.53
N ARG A 83 -30.80 29.02 18.73
CA ARG A 83 -30.54 27.60 19.02
C ARG A 83 -29.95 26.95 17.77
N ILE A 84 -28.69 26.52 17.86
CA ILE A 84 -28.04 25.70 16.84
C ILE A 84 -28.69 24.32 16.89
N ALA A 85 -29.43 23.95 15.84
CA ALA A 85 -29.91 22.58 15.65
C ALA A 85 -28.74 21.74 15.12
N THR A 86 -28.24 20.81 15.93
CA THR A 86 -27.28 19.80 15.49
C THR A 86 -28.00 18.74 14.67
N ALA A 87 -27.82 18.76 13.35
CA ALA A 87 -28.21 17.65 12.49
C ALA A 87 -27.10 16.60 12.51
N THR A 88 -27.37 15.42 13.08
CA THR A 88 -26.43 14.29 13.02
C THR A 88 -26.62 13.57 11.69
N ILE A 89 -25.66 13.69 10.78
CA ILE A 89 -25.63 12.88 9.56
C ILE A 89 -25.20 11.46 9.95
N LYS A 90 -26.15 10.52 9.97
CA LYS A 90 -25.83 9.09 10.03
C LYS A 90 -25.48 8.62 8.62
N CYS A 91 -24.20 8.67 8.28
CA CYS A 91 -23.69 8.02 7.09
C CYS A 91 -23.47 6.54 7.43
N SER A 92 -24.39 5.67 7.04
CA SER A 92 -24.17 4.22 7.07
C SER A 92 -23.68 3.82 5.69
N ALA A 93 -22.37 3.87 5.50
CA ALA A 93 -21.75 3.14 4.40
C ALA A 93 -21.94 1.65 4.71
N LYS A 94 -22.74 0.95 3.90
CA LYS A 94 -22.63 -0.49 3.82
C LYS A 94 -21.24 -0.79 3.28
N ILE A 95 -20.33 -1.23 4.16
CA ILE A 95 -19.13 -1.93 3.74
C ILE A 95 -19.64 -3.25 3.18
N GLU A 96 -19.94 -3.26 1.88
CA GLU A 96 -20.03 -4.51 1.15
C GLU A 96 -18.62 -5.09 1.17
N ASN A 97 -18.41 -6.10 2.01
CA ASN A 97 -17.26 -6.99 1.95
C ASN A 97 -17.35 -7.80 0.65
N SER A 98 -17.18 -7.14 -0.50
CA SER A 98 -16.97 -7.81 -1.78
C SER A 98 -15.48 -8.14 -1.89
N SER A 99 -15.08 -9.25 -1.28
CA SER A 99 -13.84 -10.01 -1.52
C SER A 99 -12.60 -9.16 -1.85
N ALA A 100 -11.95 -8.59 -0.81
CA ALA A 100 -10.62 -7.96 -0.92
C ALA A 100 -9.47 -8.97 -1.16
N ALA A 101 -9.79 -10.20 -1.58
CA ALA A 101 -8.83 -11.24 -1.88
C ALA A 101 -8.40 -11.13 -3.35
N VAL A 102 -7.08 -11.15 -3.57
CA VAL A 102 -6.50 -11.23 -4.92
C VAL A 102 -6.86 -12.59 -5.53
N LYS A 103 -7.30 -12.58 -6.79
CA LYS A 103 -7.78 -13.79 -7.47
C LYS A 103 -6.65 -14.81 -7.63
N GLU A 104 -7.02 -16.09 -7.65
CA GLU A 104 -6.11 -17.16 -8.04
C GLU A 104 -5.57 -16.92 -9.46
N LYS A 105 -4.30 -17.28 -9.67
CA LYS A 105 -3.64 -17.22 -10.98
C LYS A 105 -3.79 -15.85 -11.68
N SER A 106 -3.70 -14.75 -10.92
CA SER A 106 -3.84 -13.37 -11.42
C SER A 106 -2.56 -12.53 -11.31
N VAL A 107 -1.50 -13.08 -10.70
CA VAL A 107 -0.24 -12.36 -10.46
C VAL A 107 0.89 -12.95 -11.29
N SER A 108 1.61 -12.11 -12.03
CA SER A 108 2.92 -12.45 -12.61
C SER A 108 4.04 -12.00 -11.67
N VAL A 109 4.92 -12.90 -11.30
CA VAL A 109 6.12 -12.57 -10.50
C VAL A 109 7.29 -12.33 -11.42
N ILE A 110 8.00 -11.21 -11.25
CA ILE A 110 9.31 -10.97 -11.85
C ILE A 110 10.36 -11.21 -10.76
N LEU A 111 11.09 -12.31 -10.87
CA LEU A 111 12.13 -12.69 -9.92
C LEU A 111 13.51 -12.26 -10.45
N LEU A 112 14.08 -11.21 -9.86
CA LEU A 112 15.35 -10.63 -10.30
C LEU A 112 16.54 -11.44 -9.78
N ALA A 113 17.19 -12.18 -10.68
CA ALA A 113 18.36 -13.03 -10.40
C ALA A 113 19.58 -12.74 -11.30
N GLY A 114 19.61 -11.58 -11.97
CA GLY A 114 20.67 -11.19 -12.91
C GLY A 114 21.89 -10.49 -12.31
N GLY A 115 21.86 -10.13 -11.02
CA GLY A 115 22.90 -9.29 -10.42
C GLY A 115 24.26 -9.99 -10.33
N LYS A 116 25.35 -9.33 -10.79
CA LYS A 116 26.71 -9.93 -10.84
C LYS A 116 27.42 -10.10 -9.48
N GLY A 117 26.82 -9.70 -8.36
CA GLY A 117 27.34 -10.05 -7.01
C GLY A 117 28.73 -9.53 -6.61
N LYS A 118 29.26 -8.46 -7.23
CA LYS A 118 30.67 -7.98 -7.06
C LYS A 118 31.15 -7.78 -5.61
N ARG A 119 30.25 -7.57 -4.64
CA ARG A 119 30.59 -7.31 -3.22
C ARG A 119 30.91 -8.57 -2.39
N MET A 120 30.63 -9.77 -2.92
CA MET A 120 30.80 -11.03 -2.17
C MET A 120 32.15 -11.73 -2.41
N GLY A 121 32.97 -11.26 -3.36
CA GLY A 121 34.26 -11.89 -3.68
C GLY A 121 34.17 -13.35 -4.17
N ALA A 122 32.97 -13.86 -4.43
CA ALA A 122 32.72 -15.23 -4.85
C ALA A 122 32.91 -15.42 -6.37
N SER A 123 33.22 -16.65 -6.78
CA SER A 123 33.32 -17.06 -8.19
C SER A 123 31.96 -17.09 -8.92
N MET A 124 30.87 -17.07 -8.16
CA MET A 124 29.49 -17.16 -8.63
C MET A 124 28.65 -16.01 -8.07
N PRO A 125 27.65 -15.49 -8.81
CA PRO A 125 26.73 -14.50 -8.29
C PRO A 125 26.05 -14.96 -7.00
N LYS A 126 25.95 -14.04 -6.05
CA LYS A 126 25.53 -14.32 -4.67
C LYS A 126 24.19 -15.05 -4.54
N GLN A 127 23.22 -14.75 -5.40
CA GLN A 127 21.90 -15.37 -5.38
C GLN A 127 21.91 -16.87 -5.72
N TYR A 128 23.03 -17.39 -6.22
CA TYR A 128 23.22 -18.82 -6.49
C TYR A 128 24.12 -19.51 -5.47
N LEU A 129 24.64 -18.78 -4.49
CA LEU A 129 25.38 -19.39 -3.39
C LEU A 129 24.45 -20.30 -2.58
N PRO A 130 24.95 -21.44 -2.09
CA PRO A 130 24.17 -22.33 -1.25
C PRO A 130 23.95 -21.68 0.12
N LEU A 131 22.69 -21.56 0.52
CA LEU A 131 22.22 -21.27 1.87
C LEU A 131 21.59 -22.57 2.38
N LEU A 132 22.15 -23.17 3.44
CA LEU A 132 21.74 -24.50 3.93
C LEU A 132 21.59 -25.58 2.83
N GLY A 133 22.49 -25.55 1.84
CA GLY A 133 22.52 -26.52 0.72
C GLY A 133 21.61 -26.17 -0.46
N GLN A 134 20.80 -25.11 -0.39
CA GLN A 134 19.93 -24.66 -1.49
C GLN A 134 20.38 -23.29 -2.02
N PRO A 135 20.41 -23.05 -3.33
CA PRO A 135 20.66 -21.71 -3.88
C PRO A 135 19.70 -20.66 -3.28
N ILE A 136 20.24 -19.51 -2.86
CA ILE A 136 19.46 -18.41 -2.25
C ILE A 136 18.21 -18.06 -3.08
N ALA A 137 18.36 -17.95 -4.40
CA ALA A 137 17.28 -17.59 -5.31
C ALA A 137 16.11 -18.58 -5.26
N LEU A 138 16.35 -19.86 -4.94
CA LEU A 138 15.30 -20.87 -4.91
C LEU A 138 14.37 -20.72 -3.69
N TYR A 139 14.80 -20.06 -2.61
CA TYR A 139 13.93 -19.87 -1.45
C TYR A 139 12.72 -18.98 -1.75
N SER A 140 12.96 -17.82 -2.37
CA SER A 140 11.88 -16.93 -2.79
C SER A 140 11.09 -17.53 -3.96
N PHE A 141 11.76 -18.18 -4.91
CA PHE A 141 11.12 -18.94 -5.98
C PHE A 141 10.11 -19.98 -5.45
N TYR A 142 10.50 -20.81 -4.48
CA TYR A 142 9.60 -21.79 -3.86
C TYR A 142 8.48 -21.16 -3.03
N THR A 143 8.72 -19.98 -2.46
CA THR A 143 7.66 -19.23 -1.78
C THR A 143 6.58 -18.82 -2.77
N PHE A 144 6.96 -18.19 -3.88
CA PHE A 144 6.00 -17.75 -4.91
C PHE A 144 5.33 -18.93 -5.63
N SER A 145 6.06 -20.01 -5.92
CA SER A 145 5.51 -21.13 -6.69
C SER A 145 4.42 -21.92 -5.96
N LYS A 146 4.37 -21.81 -4.63
CA LYS A 146 3.36 -22.43 -3.77
C LYS A 146 2.13 -21.54 -3.54
N MET A 147 2.14 -20.29 -4.03
CA MET A 147 1.03 -19.36 -3.86
C MET A 147 -0.04 -19.58 -4.94
N THR A 148 -1.30 -19.62 -4.54
CA THR A 148 -2.44 -19.83 -5.46
C THR A 148 -2.70 -18.61 -6.34
N GLU A 149 -2.35 -17.41 -5.85
CA GLU A 149 -2.47 -16.14 -6.56
C GLU A 149 -1.48 -16.03 -7.73
N VAL A 150 -0.33 -16.71 -7.64
CA VAL A 150 0.76 -16.63 -8.63
C VAL A 150 0.46 -17.50 -9.84
N LYS A 151 0.31 -16.84 -10.99
CA LYS A 151 0.10 -17.46 -12.30
C LYS A 151 1.40 -18.04 -12.86
N GLU A 152 2.42 -17.21 -12.88
CA GLU A 152 3.71 -17.50 -13.50
C GLU A 152 4.85 -16.79 -12.74
N ILE A 153 6.07 -17.30 -12.92
CA ILE A 153 7.29 -16.67 -12.47
C ILE A 153 8.18 -16.42 -13.69
N VAL A 154 8.45 -15.15 -13.97
CA VAL A 154 9.46 -14.71 -14.94
C VAL A 154 10.77 -14.52 -14.19
N VAL A 155 11.71 -15.43 -14.39
CA VAL A 155 13.04 -15.33 -13.79
C VAL A 155 13.95 -14.52 -14.70
N VAL A 156 14.47 -13.41 -14.19
CA VAL A 156 15.41 -12.57 -14.92
C VAL A 156 16.83 -12.98 -14.55
N CYS A 157 17.47 -13.82 -15.37
CA CYS A 157 18.78 -14.39 -15.10
C CYS A 157 19.63 -14.54 -16.37
N ASP A 158 20.94 -14.65 -16.17
CA ASP A 158 21.84 -15.03 -17.26
C ASP A 158 21.52 -16.48 -17.69
N PRO A 159 21.50 -16.79 -19.00
CA PRO A 159 21.18 -18.13 -19.51
C PRO A 159 22.00 -19.26 -18.88
N SER A 160 23.24 -19.00 -18.48
CA SER A 160 24.11 -19.99 -17.80
C SER A 160 23.62 -20.46 -16.43
N TYR A 161 22.57 -19.83 -15.88
CA TYR A 161 21.96 -20.19 -14.60
C TYR A 161 20.49 -20.64 -14.73
N GLN A 162 19.96 -20.80 -15.96
CA GLN A 162 18.56 -21.21 -16.17
C GLN A 162 18.30 -22.62 -15.63
N ASP A 163 19.24 -23.55 -15.82
CA ASP A 163 19.16 -24.94 -15.36
C ASP A 163 18.78 -25.06 -13.88
N ILE A 164 19.26 -24.14 -13.02
CA ILE A 164 18.93 -24.11 -11.57
C ILE A 164 17.42 -24.02 -11.34
N PHE A 165 16.72 -23.23 -12.15
CA PHE A 165 15.27 -23.01 -12.03
C PHE A 165 14.48 -24.07 -12.81
N GLU A 166 15.02 -24.58 -13.92
CA GLU A 166 14.40 -25.67 -14.67
C GLU A 166 14.38 -26.96 -13.84
N ASP A 167 15.47 -27.32 -13.18
CA ASP A 167 15.54 -28.45 -12.24
C ASP A 167 14.55 -28.26 -11.09
N ALA A 168 14.44 -27.03 -10.56
CA ALA A 168 13.49 -26.71 -9.49
C ALA A 168 12.02 -26.77 -9.97
N LYS A 169 11.77 -26.49 -11.26
CA LYS A 169 10.44 -26.44 -11.87
C LYS A 169 9.80 -27.83 -11.97
N GLU A 170 10.57 -28.90 -12.02
CA GLU A 170 10.05 -30.29 -12.00
C GLU A 170 9.16 -30.57 -10.77
N ASN A 171 9.35 -29.80 -9.69
CA ASN A 171 8.66 -29.99 -8.41
C ASN A 171 7.46 -29.05 -8.19
N ILE A 172 7.08 -28.23 -9.18
CA ILE A 172 6.04 -27.19 -9.03
C ILE A 172 5.15 -27.09 -10.27
N THR A 173 3.94 -26.54 -10.10
CA THR A 173 2.94 -26.39 -11.18
C THR A 173 2.88 -25.00 -11.79
N VAL A 174 3.44 -23.97 -11.14
CA VAL A 174 3.45 -22.59 -11.66
C VAL A 174 4.22 -22.48 -12.98
N ASP A 175 3.75 -21.68 -13.93
CA ASP A 175 4.45 -21.49 -15.21
C ASP A 175 5.77 -20.76 -14.98
N LEU A 176 6.82 -21.20 -15.69
CA LEU A 176 8.17 -20.64 -15.60
C LEU A 176 8.55 -20.05 -16.96
N LYS A 177 9.00 -18.79 -16.93
CA LYS A 177 9.55 -18.06 -18.08
C LYS A 177 10.88 -17.44 -17.70
N PHE A 178 11.65 -17.05 -18.70
CA PHE A 178 12.94 -16.40 -18.51
C PHE A 178 13.04 -15.10 -19.30
N ALA A 179 13.74 -14.12 -18.73
CA ALA A 179 14.14 -12.90 -19.41
C ALA A 179 15.62 -12.62 -19.17
N LEU A 180 16.26 -11.89 -20.10
CA LEU A 180 17.67 -11.52 -19.97
C LEU A 180 17.85 -10.39 -18.94
N PRO A 181 18.97 -10.40 -18.19
CA PRO A 181 19.31 -9.30 -17.31
C PRO A 181 19.68 -8.05 -18.13
N GLY A 182 19.26 -6.90 -17.64
CA GLY A 182 19.63 -5.62 -18.22
C GLY A 182 20.97 -5.08 -17.67
N LYS A 183 21.38 -3.90 -18.14
CA LYS A 183 22.59 -3.23 -17.65
C LYS A 183 22.42 -2.81 -16.19
N GLU A 184 21.29 -2.18 -15.90
CA GLU A 184 20.88 -1.77 -14.56
C GLU A 184 19.69 -2.62 -14.05
N ARG A 185 19.33 -2.44 -12.77
CA ARG A 185 18.20 -3.16 -12.17
C ARG A 185 16.88 -2.84 -12.89
N GLN A 186 16.64 -1.56 -13.22
CA GLN A 186 15.43 -1.12 -13.93
C GLN A 186 15.28 -1.80 -15.30
N ASP A 187 16.38 -1.98 -16.03
CA ASP A 187 16.39 -2.62 -17.34
C ASP A 187 16.02 -4.11 -17.21
N SER A 188 16.51 -4.76 -16.15
CA SER A 188 16.17 -6.16 -15.84
C SER A 188 14.67 -6.31 -15.55
N VAL A 189 14.08 -5.36 -14.84
CA VAL A 189 12.64 -5.33 -14.54
C VAL A 189 11.84 -5.09 -15.82
N TYR A 190 12.29 -4.18 -16.68
CA TYR A 190 11.65 -3.92 -17.97
C TYR A 190 11.65 -5.15 -18.87
N ASN A 191 12.78 -5.87 -18.96
CA ASN A 191 12.87 -7.13 -19.72
C ASN A 191 11.91 -8.19 -19.15
N GLY A 192 11.88 -8.35 -17.83
CA GLY A 192 10.91 -9.24 -17.18
C GLY A 192 9.46 -8.85 -17.46
N LEU A 193 9.16 -7.55 -17.49
CA LEU A 193 7.84 -7.01 -17.79
C LEU A 193 7.39 -7.29 -19.23
N GLN A 194 8.30 -7.49 -20.18
CA GLN A 194 7.92 -7.87 -21.55
C GLN A 194 7.41 -9.30 -21.63
N GLU A 195 7.82 -10.17 -20.69
CA GLU A 195 7.46 -11.59 -20.68
C GLU A 195 6.21 -11.92 -19.85
N VAL A 196 5.72 -10.95 -19.05
CA VAL A 196 4.53 -11.18 -18.21
C VAL A 196 3.28 -11.36 -19.07
N ASP A 197 2.40 -12.25 -18.61
CA ASP A 197 1.10 -12.50 -19.22
C ASP A 197 0.24 -11.24 -19.23
N LEU A 198 -0.33 -10.95 -20.40
CA LEU A 198 -1.11 -9.74 -20.64
C LEU A 198 -2.40 -9.68 -19.82
N ASN A 199 -2.88 -10.83 -19.30
CA ASN A 199 -4.08 -10.93 -18.48
C ASN A 199 -3.78 -10.92 -16.99
N SER A 200 -2.51 -10.77 -16.58
CA SER A 200 -2.18 -10.60 -15.17
C SER A 200 -2.72 -9.28 -14.65
N GLU A 201 -3.33 -9.32 -13.47
CA GLU A 201 -3.93 -8.18 -12.81
C GLU A 201 -2.89 -7.38 -12.00
N LEU A 202 -1.83 -8.06 -11.55
CA LEU A 202 -0.72 -7.48 -10.79
C LEU A 202 0.62 -8.04 -11.29
N VAL A 203 1.65 -7.18 -11.26
CA VAL A 203 3.05 -7.57 -11.42
C VAL A 203 3.74 -7.46 -10.07
N CYS A 204 4.36 -8.54 -9.62
CA CYS A 204 5.06 -8.64 -8.34
C CYS A 204 6.57 -8.76 -8.59
N VAL A 205 7.32 -7.68 -8.39
CA VAL A 205 8.77 -7.65 -8.59
C VAL A 205 9.48 -8.00 -7.28
N HIS A 206 10.39 -8.97 -7.31
CA HIS A 206 11.12 -9.42 -6.13
C HIS A 206 12.60 -9.66 -6.40
N ASP A 207 13.45 -9.20 -5.47
CA ASP A 207 14.88 -9.50 -5.50
C ASP A 207 15.14 -10.94 -5.03
N SER A 208 15.70 -11.80 -5.87
CA SER A 208 15.95 -13.21 -5.48
C SER A 208 16.93 -13.37 -4.30
N ALA A 209 17.71 -12.33 -4.01
CA ALA A 209 18.59 -12.25 -2.86
C ALA A 209 17.86 -12.00 -1.52
N ARG A 210 16.52 -11.98 -1.46
CA ARG A 210 15.72 -11.94 -0.24
C ARG A 210 15.05 -13.30 0.00
N PRO A 211 15.76 -14.30 0.55
CA PRO A 211 15.25 -15.66 0.66
C PRO A 211 14.18 -15.85 1.76
N LEU A 212 13.89 -14.82 2.57
CA LEU A 212 13.12 -14.94 3.81
C LEU A 212 11.75 -14.25 3.75
N VAL A 213 11.31 -13.84 2.57
CA VAL A 213 9.94 -13.35 2.40
C VAL A 213 8.95 -14.47 2.69
N SER A 214 7.92 -14.20 3.50
CA SER A 214 6.86 -15.16 3.80
C SER A 214 5.67 -14.99 2.86
N SER A 215 4.93 -16.07 2.60
CA SER A 215 3.69 -16.00 1.81
C SER A 215 2.64 -15.08 2.42
N ALA A 216 2.61 -14.94 3.76
CA ALA A 216 1.72 -14.00 4.44
C ALA A 216 2.04 -12.54 4.09
N GLU A 217 3.32 -12.15 4.15
CA GLU A 217 3.75 -10.81 3.74
C GLU A 217 3.45 -10.54 2.26
N VAL A 218 3.69 -11.53 1.38
CA VAL A 218 3.36 -11.40 -0.05
C VAL A 218 1.85 -11.18 -0.24
N LYS A 219 0.99 -11.93 0.46
CA LYS A 219 -0.47 -11.78 0.33
C LYS A 219 -0.96 -10.40 0.76
N GLU A 220 -0.43 -9.83 1.85
CA GLU A 220 -0.82 -8.49 2.28
C GLU A 220 -0.38 -7.42 1.27
N VAL A 221 0.86 -7.46 0.76
CA VAL A 221 1.29 -6.46 -0.23
C VAL A 221 0.56 -6.61 -1.58
N LEU A 222 0.18 -7.83 -1.97
CA LEU A 222 -0.68 -8.07 -3.14
C LEU A 222 -2.06 -7.41 -2.97
N LYS A 223 -2.68 -7.59 -1.79
CA LYS A 223 -3.97 -6.98 -1.46
C LYS A 223 -3.90 -5.46 -1.42
N ASP A 224 -2.86 -4.90 -0.81
CA ASP A 224 -2.68 -3.44 -0.76
C ASP A 224 -2.45 -2.86 -2.17
N ALA A 225 -1.70 -3.54 -3.04
CA ALA A 225 -1.52 -3.13 -4.42
C ALA A 225 -2.80 -3.28 -5.26
N TRP A 226 -3.62 -4.29 -4.99
CA TRP A 226 -4.92 -4.45 -5.64
C TRP A 226 -5.81 -3.23 -5.39
N ILE A 227 -5.87 -2.77 -4.14
CA ILE A 227 -6.66 -1.61 -3.69
C ILE A 227 -6.05 -0.30 -4.21
N ASN A 228 -4.74 -0.09 -4.01
CA ASN A 228 -4.10 1.20 -4.22
C ASN A 228 -3.47 1.38 -5.62
N GLY A 229 -3.38 0.30 -6.40
CA GLY A 229 -2.69 0.26 -7.70
C GLY A 229 -1.19 -0.01 -7.62
N ALA A 230 -0.54 0.39 -6.54
CA ALA A 230 0.86 0.09 -6.25
C ALA A 230 1.08 -0.03 -4.73
N ALA A 231 1.81 -1.07 -4.31
CA ALA A 231 2.26 -1.24 -2.94
C ALA A 231 3.65 -1.87 -2.86
N VAL A 232 4.33 -1.66 -1.74
CA VAL A 232 5.70 -2.14 -1.48
C VAL A 232 5.82 -2.61 -0.04
N LEU A 233 6.55 -3.71 0.18
CA LEU A 233 6.98 -4.06 1.53
C LEU A 233 8.03 -3.06 2.02
N GLY A 234 7.87 -2.61 3.25
CA GLY A 234 8.88 -1.81 3.94
C GLY A 234 8.81 -1.99 5.44
N VAL A 235 9.85 -1.56 6.14
CA VAL A 235 9.87 -1.48 7.61
C VAL A 235 10.27 -0.08 8.06
N PRO A 236 9.79 0.41 9.22
CA PRO A 236 10.25 1.68 9.75
C PRO A 236 11.77 1.68 9.96
N ALA A 237 12.44 2.78 9.63
CA ALA A 237 13.88 2.88 9.84
C ALA A 237 14.21 2.79 11.35
N LYS A 238 15.17 1.95 11.73
CA LYS A 238 15.65 1.83 13.13
C LYS A 238 16.82 2.76 13.42
N ALA A 239 17.74 2.88 12.46
CA ALA A 239 18.91 3.70 12.60
C ALA A 239 18.56 5.21 12.61
N THR A 240 19.32 5.99 13.35
CA THR A 240 19.28 7.46 13.21
C THR A 240 19.94 7.84 11.90
N ILE A 241 19.18 8.41 10.97
CA ILE A 241 19.70 8.83 9.65
C ILE A 241 20.13 10.30 9.68
N LYS A 242 21.35 10.55 9.20
CA LYS A 242 21.92 11.90 9.04
C LYS A 242 22.01 12.22 7.56
N GLU A 243 21.63 13.44 7.20
CA GLU A 243 22.00 14.04 5.93
C GLU A 243 23.41 14.64 6.10
N ALA A 244 24.33 14.31 5.20
CA ALA A 244 25.70 14.83 5.20
C ALA A 244 25.98 15.57 3.89
N ASN A 245 26.87 16.57 3.93
CA ASN A 245 27.33 17.29 2.75
C ASN A 245 28.45 16.52 2.02
N SER A 246 28.96 17.06 0.91
CA SER A 246 30.04 16.47 0.11
C SER A 246 31.37 16.30 0.86
N GLU A 247 31.54 17.00 1.99
CA GLU A 247 32.73 16.93 2.84
C GLU A 247 32.53 15.99 4.05
N SER A 248 31.44 15.22 4.06
CA SER A 248 31.07 14.28 5.14
C SER A 248 30.75 14.93 6.50
N PHE A 249 30.41 16.22 6.52
CA PHE A 249 29.87 16.88 7.71
C PHE A 249 28.35 16.70 7.81
N VAL A 250 27.86 16.48 9.03
CA VAL A 250 26.42 16.36 9.32
C VAL A 250 25.72 17.70 9.06
N VAL A 251 24.74 17.69 8.15
CA VAL A 251 23.87 18.84 7.84
C VAL A 251 22.67 18.84 8.78
N ARG A 252 21.96 17.71 8.89
CA ARG A 252 20.82 17.57 9.81
C ARG A 252 20.52 16.10 10.12
N THR A 253 19.69 15.91 11.14
CA THR A 253 19.08 14.61 11.46
C THR A 253 17.71 14.54 10.82
N LEU A 254 17.42 13.48 10.08
CA LEU A 254 16.09 13.26 9.52
C LEU A 254 15.14 12.73 10.59
N ASP A 255 13.84 13.08 10.51
CA ASP A 255 12.84 12.52 11.42
C ASP A 255 12.59 11.05 11.09
N ARG A 256 13.15 10.16 11.91
CA ARG A 256 13.04 8.72 11.73
C ARG A 256 11.60 8.21 11.70
N LYS A 257 10.64 8.92 12.29
CA LYS A 257 9.22 8.53 12.29
C LYS A 257 8.59 8.52 10.89
N THR A 258 9.21 9.23 9.93
CA THR A 258 8.73 9.30 8.54
C THR A 258 9.61 8.50 7.59
N LEU A 259 10.63 7.79 8.07
CA LEU A 259 11.57 7.05 7.24
C LEU A 259 11.29 5.56 7.29
N TRP A 260 11.34 4.94 6.11
CA TRP A 260 11.12 3.52 5.92
C TRP A 260 12.25 2.93 5.07
N GLU A 261 12.65 1.72 5.43
CA GLU A 261 13.57 0.90 4.66
C GLU A 261 12.76 0.05 3.68
N MET A 262 12.87 0.38 2.39
CA MET A 262 12.13 -0.33 1.34
C MET A 262 12.68 -1.75 1.13
N GLN A 263 11.75 -2.68 0.94
CA GLN A 263 12.02 -4.08 0.67
C GLN A 263 11.39 -4.50 -0.65
N THR A 264 11.46 -5.80 -0.94
CA THR A 264 10.66 -6.44 -1.99
C THR A 264 9.87 -7.59 -1.35
N PRO A 265 8.67 -7.92 -1.85
CA PRO A 265 8.12 -7.53 -3.15
C PRO A 265 7.66 -6.07 -3.29
N GLN A 266 7.73 -5.59 -4.52
CA GLN A 266 7.07 -4.36 -4.99
C GLN A 266 6.00 -4.78 -5.99
N VAL A 267 4.74 -4.44 -5.72
CA VAL A 267 3.59 -4.94 -6.47
C VAL A 267 2.87 -3.77 -7.12
N ILE A 268 2.71 -3.83 -8.44
CA ILE A 268 2.22 -2.71 -9.25
C ILE A 268 1.24 -3.25 -10.30
N LYS A 269 0.15 -2.53 -10.59
CA LYS A 269 -0.73 -2.85 -11.72
C LYS A 269 0.05 -2.77 -13.04
N PRO A 270 -0.08 -3.75 -13.95
CA PRO A 270 0.73 -3.81 -15.17
C PRO A 270 0.67 -2.53 -16.01
N ASP A 271 -0.51 -1.96 -16.21
CA ASP A 271 -0.69 -0.73 -17.01
C ASP A 271 0.00 0.48 -16.38
N LEU A 272 0.03 0.55 -15.05
CA LEU A 272 0.70 1.61 -14.30
C LEU A 272 2.23 1.47 -14.46
N LEU A 273 2.74 0.25 -14.33
CA LEU A 273 4.17 -0.03 -14.51
C LEU A 273 4.63 0.24 -15.95
N LYS A 274 3.85 -0.16 -16.96
CA LYS A 274 4.13 0.10 -18.38
C LYS A 274 4.21 1.60 -18.68
N LYS A 275 3.21 2.38 -18.27
CA LYS A 275 3.21 3.85 -18.40
C LYS A 275 4.42 4.48 -17.71
N GLY A 276 4.81 3.92 -16.58
CA GLY A 276 5.97 4.35 -15.81
C GLY A 276 7.27 4.18 -16.60
N PHE A 277 7.51 2.99 -17.15
CA PHE A 277 8.66 2.73 -18.01
C PHE A 277 8.65 3.58 -19.28
N GLU A 278 7.50 3.80 -19.92
CA GLU A 278 7.39 4.70 -21.07
C GLU A 278 7.86 6.13 -20.74
N LEU A 279 7.53 6.63 -19.54
CA LEU A 279 7.96 7.95 -19.08
C LEU A 279 9.46 7.98 -18.80
N VAL A 280 9.95 7.01 -18.04
CA VAL A 280 11.38 6.91 -17.63
C VAL A 280 12.28 6.76 -18.86
N ASN A 281 11.91 5.88 -19.81
CA ASN A 281 12.68 5.64 -21.02
C ASN A 281 12.71 6.87 -21.94
N ARG A 282 11.59 7.59 -22.07
CA ARG A 282 11.52 8.83 -22.86
C ARG A 282 12.34 9.96 -22.24
N GLY A 283 12.37 10.03 -20.91
CA GLY A 283 13.10 11.06 -20.16
C GLY A 283 14.58 10.74 -19.91
N GLY A 284 15.03 9.52 -20.19
CA GLY A 284 16.38 9.06 -19.83
C GLY A 284 16.63 9.11 -18.32
N LEU A 285 15.60 8.87 -17.52
CA LEU A 285 15.68 8.94 -16.06
C LEU A 285 16.28 7.65 -15.50
N GLU A 286 17.13 7.76 -14.47
CA GLU A 286 17.56 6.63 -13.67
C GLU A 286 16.69 6.54 -12.42
N VAL A 287 16.11 5.37 -12.17
CA VAL A 287 15.28 5.08 -10.99
C VAL A 287 15.99 4.10 -10.06
N THR A 288 15.79 4.27 -8.75
CA THR A 288 16.48 3.49 -7.72
C THR A 288 15.75 2.19 -7.35
N ASP A 289 14.45 2.11 -7.61
CA ASP A 289 13.58 0.96 -7.37
C ASP A 289 12.34 0.99 -8.30
N ASP A 290 11.47 -0.01 -8.21
CA ASP A 290 10.32 -0.13 -9.13
C ASP A 290 9.21 0.87 -8.78
N VAL A 291 9.10 1.24 -7.51
CA VAL A 291 8.13 2.22 -7.03
C VAL A 291 8.50 3.65 -7.37
N SER A 292 9.77 4.01 -7.49
CA SER A 292 10.17 5.35 -7.98
C SER A 292 9.73 5.60 -9.42
N ILE A 293 9.59 4.55 -10.24
CA ILE A 293 8.95 4.63 -11.57
C ILE A 293 7.50 5.13 -11.42
N VAL A 294 6.77 4.60 -10.45
CA VAL A 294 5.37 4.97 -10.16
C VAL A 294 5.27 6.38 -9.57
N GLU A 295 6.22 6.77 -8.72
CA GLU A 295 6.30 8.12 -8.15
C GLU A 295 6.50 9.20 -9.22
N HIS A 296 7.24 8.89 -10.30
CA HIS A 296 7.38 9.79 -11.45
C HIS A 296 6.04 10.06 -12.16
N LEU A 297 5.10 9.11 -12.10
CA LEU A 297 3.73 9.29 -12.57
C LEU A 297 2.83 10.07 -11.60
N LYS A 298 3.35 10.48 -10.43
CA LYS A 298 2.58 11.09 -9.33
C LYS A 298 1.47 10.20 -8.78
N HIS A 299 1.56 8.90 -9.00
CA HIS A 299 0.65 7.92 -8.41
C HIS A 299 1.14 7.55 -7.01
N PRO A 300 0.27 7.52 -5.98
CA PRO A 300 0.67 7.16 -4.63
C PRO A 300 1.06 5.68 -4.53
N VAL A 301 2.12 5.39 -3.79
CA VAL A 301 2.56 4.04 -3.49
C VAL A 301 2.27 3.74 -2.02
N TYR A 302 1.55 2.66 -1.75
CA TYR A 302 1.25 2.25 -0.38
C TYR A 302 2.40 1.43 0.22
N ILE A 303 2.77 1.70 1.47
CA ILE A 303 3.79 0.91 2.17
C ILE A 303 3.06 -0.12 3.03
N THR A 304 3.19 -1.39 2.66
CA THR A 304 2.76 -2.53 3.47
C THR A 304 3.87 -2.84 4.47
N GLU A 305 3.54 -2.89 5.75
CA GLU A 305 4.53 -3.22 6.79
C GLU A 305 4.99 -4.68 6.65
N GLY A 306 6.30 -4.87 6.43
CA GLY A 306 6.94 -6.18 6.34
C GLY A 306 7.70 -6.55 7.61
N SER A 307 8.52 -7.59 7.52
CA SER A 307 9.39 -8.02 8.61
C SER A 307 10.84 -7.55 8.43
N TYR A 308 11.50 -7.26 9.56
CA TYR A 308 12.96 -7.07 9.58
C TYR A 308 13.74 -8.34 9.22
N THR A 309 13.11 -9.52 9.29
CA THR A 309 13.72 -10.78 8.87
C THR A 309 13.78 -10.94 7.36
N ASN A 310 13.02 -10.16 6.58
CA ASN A 310 13.07 -10.15 5.11
C ASN A 310 14.33 -9.40 4.59
N ILE A 311 15.50 -9.81 5.09
CA ILE A 311 16.78 -9.20 4.76
C ILE A 311 17.18 -9.52 3.31
N LYS A 312 17.92 -8.59 2.71
CA LYS A 312 18.59 -8.84 1.44
C LYS A 312 19.99 -9.36 1.74
N VAL A 313 20.29 -10.57 1.29
CA VAL A 313 21.63 -11.14 1.43
C VAL A 313 22.58 -10.42 0.46
N THR A 314 23.53 -9.69 1.03
CA THR A 314 24.51 -8.88 0.29
C THR A 314 25.94 -9.08 0.73
N THR A 315 26.15 -9.62 1.93
CA THR A 315 27.44 -9.84 2.60
C THR A 315 27.50 -11.25 3.20
N PRO A 316 28.71 -11.74 3.57
CA PRO A 316 28.85 -12.99 4.30
C PRO A 316 28.13 -13.00 5.66
N ASP A 317 28.08 -11.87 6.36
CA ASP A 317 27.36 -11.77 7.64
C ASP A 317 25.85 -11.94 7.45
N ASP A 318 25.30 -11.45 6.33
CA ASP A 318 23.89 -11.67 5.98
C ASP A 318 23.57 -13.16 5.77
N MET A 319 24.52 -13.96 5.27
CA MET A 319 24.34 -15.42 5.12
C MET A 319 24.15 -16.07 6.48
N LEU A 320 25.03 -15.77 7.44
CA LEU A 320 24.95 -16.32 8.80
C LEU A 320 23.62 -15.95 9.45
N LEU A 321 23.17 -14.69 9.27
CA LEU A 321 21.87 -14.25 9.78
C LEU A 321 20.72 -15.02 9.12
N ALA A 322 20.76 -15.19 7.79
CA ALA A 322 19.73 -15.91 7.06
C ALA A 322 19.62 -17.38 7.48
N GLU A 323 20.75 -18.08 7.66
CA GLU A 323 20.78 -19.47 8.14
C GLU A 323 20.13 -19.59 9.52
N ARG A 324 20.42 -18.65 10.43
CA ARG A 324 19.85 -18.67 11.78
C ARG A 324 18.35 -18.42 11.76
N ILE A 325 17.86 -17.50 10.94
CA ILE A 325 16.42 -17.25 10.81
C ILE A 325 15.70 -18.48 10.25
N LEU A 326 16.24 -19.12 9.21
CA LEU A 326 15.65 -20.33 8.62
C LEU A 326 15.54 -21.49 9.62
N ASN A 327 16.59 -21.69 10.42
CA ASN A 327 16.61 -22.74 11.44
C ASN A 327 15.64 -22.51 12.61
N LEU A 328 15.31 -21.25 12.93
CA LEU A 328 14.30 -20.95 13.94
C LEU A 328 12.90 -21.30 13.43
N ASN A 329 12.61 -20.95 12.18
CA ASN A 329 11.31 -21.22 11.55
C ASN A 329 11.02 -22.73 11.36
N SER A 330 12.06 -23.54 11.12
CA SER A 330 11.91 -25.00 11.03
C SER A 330 11.66 -25.66 12.40
N GLY A 331 12.19 -25.07 13.48
CA GLY A 331 11.96 -25.54 14.85
C GLY A 331 10.57 -25.20 15.41
N GLU A 332 9.93 -24.12 14.95
CA GLU A 332 8.57 -23.75 15.35
C GLU A 332 7.49 -24.61 14.67
N SER A 333 7.76 -25.13 13.47
CA SER A 333 6.82 -26.01 12.74
C SER A 333 6.76 -27.45 13.29
N SER A 334 7.59 -27.78 14.28
CA SER A 334 7.71 -29.12 14.89
C SER A 334 7.17 -29.19 16.33
N LYS A 335 6.40 -28.17 16.77
CA LYS A 335 5.75 -28.13 18.09
C LYS A 335 4.23 -28.04 17.97
#